data_AF-A0A0B6XTC4-F1
#
_entry.id   AF-A0A0B6XTC4-F1
#
_cell.length_a   1.000
_cell.length_b   1.000
_cell.length_c   1.000
_cell.angle_alpha   90.00
_cell.angle_beta   90.00
_cell.angle_gamma   90.00
#
_symmetry.space_group_name_H-M   'P 1'
#
loop_
_entity.id
_entity.type
_entity.pdbx_description
1 polymer ?
#
loop_
_entity_poly.entity_id
_entity_poly.type
_entity_poly.pdbx_seq_one_letter_code
_entity_poly.pdbx_strand_id
1 'polypeptide(L)'
;ESGFTSSINVAQLLQAGVPDNEVLHAWLHDLHFEDYYPLFIQAGYDMPTVSRMTPEDLTAIGITKPAHRKRLKSEIARLNINDGIPDFRPNDLMEWLHLLGLGIYLDTLCGQGYDSIDYVTDITWEDLEEIGIQKP
;
A
#
# COMPACT_ATOMS: atom_id res chain seq x y z
N GLU A 1 14.82 -3.09 26.49
CA GLU A 1 15.39 -3.21 25.14
C GLU A 1 14.99 -1.98 24.35
N SER A 2 15.97 -1.23 23.88
CA SER A 2 15.79 0.08 23.23
C SER A 2 15.00 -0.12 21.94
N GLY A 3 13.77 0.37 21.90
CA GLY A 3 12.92 0.34 20.70
C GLY A 3 13.51 1.27 19.63
N PHE A 4 14.40 0.75 18.79
CA PHE A 4 14.89 1.45 17.62
C PHE A 4 13.75 1.52 16.60
N THR A 5 13.27 2.73 16.34
CA THR A 5 12.32 3.08 15.29
C THR A 5 13.07 3.59 14.07
N SER A 6 12.57 3.34 12.87
CA SER A 6 13.17 3.91 11.67
C SER A 6 13.15 5.44 11.74
N SER A 7 14.30 6.05 11.48
CA SER A 7 14.50 7.49 11.28
C SER A 7 14.34 7.90 9.82
N ILE A 8 14.35 6.93 8.90
CA ILE A 8 14.23 7.17 7.45
C ILE A 8 12.81 7.63 7.09
N ASN A 9 12.73 8.75 6.37
CA ASN A 9 11.50 9.22 5.74
C ASN A 9 11.37 8.61 4.34
N VAL A 10 10.73 7.44 4.27
CA VAL A 10 10.49 6.68 3.04
C VAL A 10 9.76 7.51 1.99
N ALA A 11 8.73 8.27 2.38
CA ALA A 11 7.95 9.07 1.45
C ALA A 11 8.79 10.15 0.75
N GLN A 12 9.70 10.78 1.48
CA GLN A 12 10.62 11.77 0.90
C GLN A 12 11.60 11.13 -0.10
N LEU A 13 12.09 9.91 0.17
CA LEU A 13 12.98 9.21 -0.74
C LEU A 13 12.27 8.81 -2.04
N LEU A 14 11.03 8.31 -1.93
CA LEU A 14 10.20 8.01 -3.09
C LEU A 14 9.90 9.27 -3.92
N GLN A 15 9.57 10.39 -3.27
CA GLN A 15 9.37 11.69 -3.95
C GLN A 15 10.64 12.23 -4.62
N ALA A 16 11.81 11.92 -4.07
CA ALA A 16 13.10 12.28 -4.66
C ALA A 16 13.47 11.39 -5.88
N GLY A 17 12.63 10.40 -6.23
CA GLY A 17 12.86 9.49 -7.34
C GLY A 17 13.85 8.37 -7.04
N VAL A 18 14.08 8.07 -5.76
CA VAL A 18 14.92 6.93 -5.36
C VAL A 18 14.16 5.63 -5.68
N PRO A 19 14.80 4.65 -6.34
CA PRO A 19 14.16 3.37 -6.65
C PRO A 19 13.62 2.64 -5.41
N ASP A 20 12.45 2.00 -5.52
CA ASP A 20 11.78 1.30 -4.40
C ASP A 20 12.66 0.28 -3.69
N ASN A 21 13.47 -0.47 -4.45
CA ASN A 21 14.38 -1.47 -3.90
C ASN A 21 15.48 -0.85 -3.03
N GLU A 22 16.03 0.30 -3.42
CA GLU A 22 17.01 1.05 -2.64
C GLU A 22 16.38 1.64 -1.37
N VAL A 23 15.16 2.18 -1.48
CA VAL A 23 14.40 2.69 -0.33
C VAL A 23 14.09 1.57 0.66
N LEU A 24 13.65 0.41 0.16
CA LEU A 24 13.36 -0.78 0.97
C LEU A 24 14.59 -1.29 1.68
N HIS A 25 15.72 -1.38 0.98
CA HIS A 25 16.99 -1.79 1.58
C HIS A 25 17.43 -0.82 2.67
N ALA A 26 17.37 0.49 2.40
CA ALA A 26 17.75 1.53 3.37
C ALA A 26 16.86 1.48 4.62
N TRP A 27 15.55 1.38 4.43
CA TRP A 27 14.57 1.27 5.54
C TRP A 27 14.80 0.02 6.39
N LEU A 28 14.99 -1.15 5.77
CA LEU A 28 15.29 -2.38 6.51
C LEU A 28 16.63 -2.30 7.25
N HIS A 29 17.65 -1.68 6.65
CA HIS A 29 18.96 -1.52 7.27
C HIS A 29 18.90 -0.62 8.52
N ASP A 30 18.15 0.48 8.49
CA ASP A 30 17.95 1.37 9.65
C ASP A 30 17.19 0.66 10.79
N LEU A 31 16.37 -0.34 10.46
CA LEU A 31 15.68 -1.18 11.43
C LEU A 31 16.52 -2.35 11.97
N HIS A 32 17.70 -2.59 11.40
CA HIS A 32 18.52 -3.79 11.60
C HIS A 32 17.78 -5.08 11.16
N PHE A 33 17.10 -5.02 10.02
CA PHE A 33 16.37 -6.11 9.37
C PHE A 33 16.79 -6.32 7.90
N GLU A 34 17.98 -5.85 7.51
CA GLU A 34 18.53 -6.00 6.16
C GLU A 34 18.62 -7.46 5.70
N ASP A 35 18.77 -8.41 6.63
CA ASP A 35 18.77 -9.85 6.34
C ASP A 35 17.46 -10.32 5.68
N TYR A 36 16.37 -9.58 5.87
CA TYR A 36 15.08 -9.89 5.23
C TYR A 36 14.92 -9.29 3.84
N TYR A 37 15.78 -8.36 3.43
CA TYR A 37 15.71 -7.72 2.12
C TYR A 37 15.58 -8.72 0.95
N PRO A 38 16.35 -9.83 0.89
CA PRO A 38 16.21 -10.80 -0.18
C PRO A 38 14.81 -11.44 -0.26
N LEU A 39 14.12 -11.60 0.87
CA LEU A 39 12.76 -12.17 0.92
C LEU A 39 11.75 -11.25 0.25
N PHE A 40 11.83 -9.94 0.53
CA PHE A 40 10.96 -8.95 -0.10
C PHE A 40 11.22 -8.83 -1.61
N ILE A 41 12.49 -8.81 -2.02
CA ILE A 41 12.86 -8.72 -3.45
C ILE A 41 12.46 -9.99 -4.21
N GLN A 42 12.66 -11.17 -3.64
CA GLN A 42 12.26 -12.43 -4.27
C GLN A 42 10.73 -12.53 -4.42
N ALA A 43 9.96 -11.94 -3.48
CA ALA A 43 8.52 -11.82 -3.58
C ALA A 43 8.05 -10.72 -4.56
N GLY A 44 8.96 -9.87 -5.05
CA GLY A 44 8.65 -8.77 -5.95
C GLY A 44 7.94 -7.60 -5.25
N TYR A 45 8.14 -7.41 -3.94
CA TYR A 45 7.50 -6.34 -3.19
C TYR A 45 8.22 -5.00 -3.33
N ASP A 46 7.46 -3.96 -3.67
CA ASP A 46 7.84 -2.56 -3.68
C ASP A 46 7.43 -1.86 -2.36
N MET A 47 7.87 -0.62 -2.15
CA MET A 47 7.57 0.10 -0.91
C MET A 47 6.06 0.36 -0.68
N PRO A 48 5.27 0.74 -1.70
CA PRO A 48 3.81 0.86 -1.58
C PRO A 48 3.11 -0.45 -1.21
N THR A 49 3.63 -1.60 -1.62
CA THR A 49 3.08 -2.90 -1.20
C THR A 49 3.47 -3.20 0.24
N VAL A 50 4.73 -2.93 0.62
CA VAL A 50 5.23 -3.14 1.98
C VAL A 50 4.46 -2.30 3.01
N SER A 51 4.03 -1.08 2.69
CA SER A 51 3.21 -0.26 3.60
C SER A 51 1.84 -0.88 3.93
N ARG A 52 1.36 -1.83 3.14
CA ARG A 52 0.07 -2.50 3.33
C ARG A 52 0.19 -3.93 3.88
N MET A 53 1.39 -4.43 4.09
CA MET A 53 1.59 -5.81 4.50
C MET A 53 1.03 -6.11 5.89
N THR A 54 0.34 -7.26 5.96
CA THR A 54 -0.19 -7.83 7.20
C THR A 54 0.85 -8.77 7.86
N PRO A 55 0.68 -9.13 9.16
CA PRO A 55 1.47 -10.22 9.76
C PRO A 55 1.47 -11.50 8.95
N GLU A 56 0.36 -11.80 8.28
CA GLU A 56 0.15 -12.97 7.45
C GLU A 56 1.05 -12.90 6.21
N ASP A 57 1.09 -11.75 5.52
CA ASP A 57 1.97 -11.52 4.37
C ASP A 57 3.46 -11.63 4.75
N LEU A 58 3.85 -11.05 5.90
CA LEU A 58 5.21 -11.18 6.43
C LEU A 58 5.56 -12.66 6.69
N THR A 59 4.60 -13.44 7.16
CA THR A 59 4.79 -14.89 7.37
C THR A 59 4.91 -15.63 6.05
N ALA A 60 4.13 -15.25 5.03
CA ALA A 60 4.14 -15.87 3.71
C ALA A 60 5.49 -15.72 3.00
N ILE A 61 6.19 -14.59 3.18
CA ILE A 61 7.53 -14.39 2.63
C ILE A 61 8.66 -14.97 3.51
N GLY A 62 8.34 -15.65 4.61
CA GLY A 62 9.31 -16.37 5.44
C GLY A 62 9.74 -15.66 6.73
N ILE A 63 9.14 -14.52 7.08
CA ILE A 63 9.39 -13.83 8.35
C ILE A 63 8.51 -14.45 9.43
N THR A 64 8.93 -15.60 9.97
CA THR A 64 8.12 -16.40 10.92
C THR A 64 8.33 -16.03 12.39
N LYS A 65 9.40 -15.31 12.71
CA LYS A 65 9.74 -14.90 14.09
C LYS A 65 8.70 -13.89 14.63
N PRO A 66 7.94 -14.22 15.69
CA PRO A 66 6.86 -13.34 16.18
C PRO A 66 7.34 -11.95 16.60
N ALA A 67 8.50 -11.86 17.26
CA ALA A 67 9.09 -10.59 17.67
C ALA A 67 9.43 -9.68 16.47
N HIS A 68 9.98 -10.28 15.41
CA HIS A 68 10.36 -9.54 14.20
C HIS A 68 9.11 -9.07 13.44
N ARG A 69 8.12 -9.94 13.26
CA ARG A 69 6.82 -9.56 12.65
C ARG A 69 6.15 -8.41 13.39
N LYS A 70 6.12 -8.48 14.73
CA LYS A 70 5.51 -7.43 15.54
C LYS A 70 6.23 -6.08 15.34
N ARG A 71 7.57 -6.10 15.26
CA ARG A 71 8.36 -4.89 15.04
C ARG A 71 8.17 -4.35 13.63
N LEU A 72 8.32 -5.18 12.60
CA LEU A 72 8.09 -4.78 11.20
C LEU A 72 6.68 -4.24 10.99
N LYS A 73 5.63 -4.89 11.52
CA LYS A 73 4.27 -4.36 11.46
C LYS A 73 4.15 -2.96 12.08
N SER A 74 4.81 -2.74 13.20
CA SER A 74 4.77 -1.45 13.90
C SER A 74 5.45 -0.36 13.08
N GLU A 75 6.54 -0.69 12.36
CA GLU A 75 7.25 0.25 11.48
C GLU A 75 6.52 0.46 10.16
N ILE A 76 5.89 -0.59 9.60
CA ILE A 76 5.01 -0.51 8.43
C ILE A 76 3.85 0.46 8.70
N ALA A 77 3.21 0.35 9.86
CA ALA A 77 2.14 1.26 10.27
C ALA A 77 2.61 2.74 10.45
N ARG A 78 3.91 2.98 10.50
CA ARG A 78 4.52 4.33 10.57
C ARG A 78 4.99 4.83 9.20
N LEU A 79 4.98 3.99 8.17
CA LEU A 79 5.29 4.40 6.82
C LEU A 79 4.20 5.35 6.33
N ASN A 80 4.50 6.65 6.32
CA ASN A 80 3.62 7.68 5.79
C ASN A 80 3.71 7.74 4.25
N ILE A 81 3.56 6.60 3.58
CA ILE A 81 3.46 6.56 2.13
C ILE A 81 2.03 6.98 1.80
N ASN A 82 1.89 8.20 1.28
CA ASN A 82 0.62 8.74 0.83
C ASN A 82 0.18 7.88 -0.38
N ASP A 83 -0.76 6.97 -0.16
CA ASP A 83 -1.24 6.02 -1.17
C ASP A 83 -2.42 6.59 -2.00
N GLY A 84 -2.75 7.86 -1.79
CA GLY A 84 -3.86 8.56 -2.45
C GLY A 84 -5.23 8.13 -1.91
N ILE A 85 -5.29 7.29 -0.88
CA ILE A 85 -6.54 6.81 -0.31
C ILE A 85 -6.90 7.73 0.88
N PRO A 86 -8.07 8.39 0.84
CA PRO A 86 -8.51 9.20 1.97
C PRO A 86 -8.81 8.33 3.20
N ASP A 87 -8.24 8.70 4.36
CA ASP A 87 -8.57 8.14 5.68
C ASP A 87 -9.98 8.53 6.17
N PHE A 88 -10.76 9.18 5.32
CA PHE A 88 -12.12 9.65 5.58
C PHE A 88 -13.04 9.16 4.47
N ARG A 89 -14.31 8.91 4.82
CA ARG A 89 -15.34 8.66 3.81
C ARG A 89 -15.52 9.93 2.98
N PRO A 90 -15.26 9.90 1.65
CA PRO A 90 -15.47 11.06 0.78
C PRO A 90 -16.95 11.43 0.71
N ASN A 91 -17.26 12.67 0.33
CA ASN A 91 -18.65 13.12 0.28
C ASN A 91 -19.41 12.48 -0.89
N ASP A 92 -18.73 12.22 -2.01
CA ASP A 92 -19.30 11.62 -3.19
C ASP A 92 -18.27 10.81 -4.00
N LEU A 93 -18.78 10.08 -5.01
CA LEU A 93 -17.98 9.21 -5.86
C LEU A 93 -16.94 9.98 -6.69
N MET A 94 -17.27 11.20 -7.11
CA MET A 94 -16.37 12.04 -7.90
C MET A 94 -15.13 12.42 -7.08
N GLU A 95 -15.31 12.84 -5.83
CA GLU A 95 -14.23 13.15 -4.90
C GLU A 95 -13.35 11.91 -4.65
N TRP A 96 -13.95 10.75 -4.41
CA TRP A 96 -13.21 9.50 -4.22
C TRP A 96 -12.36 9.10 -5.44
N LEU A 97 -12.94 9.09 -6.63
CA LEU A 97 -12.21 8.76 -7.86
C LEU A 97 -11.13 9.79 -8.17
N HIS A 98 -11.35 11.07 -7.88
CA HIS A 98 -10.34 12.09 -8.08
C HIS A 98 -9.14 11.91 -7.13
N LEU A 99 -9.40 11.56 -5.87
CA LEU A 99 -8.34 11.26 -4.89
C LEU A 99 -7.50 10.04 -5.30
N LEU A 100 -8.14 9.02 -5.87
CA LEU A 100 -7.47 7.83 -6.41
C LEU A 100 -6.81 8.04 -7.78
N GLY A 101 -6.95 9.21 -8.41
CA GLY A 101 -6.48 9.44 -9.78
C GLY A 101 -7.28 8.67 -10.85
N LEU A 102 -8.45 8.15 -10.49
CA LEU A 102 -9.36 7.33 -11.29
C LEU A 102 -10.56 8.13 -11.83
N GLY A 103 -10.50 9.47 -11.83
CA GLY A 103 -11.62 10.33 -12.23
C GLY A 103 -12.18 10.05 -13.63
N ILE A 104 -11.37 9.45 -14.52
CA ILE A 104 -11.79 9.05 -15.87
C ILE A 104 -12.85 7.94 -15.88
N TYR A 105 -12.97 7.16 -14.81
CA TYR A 105 -13.91 6.04 -14.70
C TYR A 105 -15.27 6.46 -14.12
N LEU A 106 -15.44 7.73 -13.75
CA LEU A 106 -16.68 8.24 -13.15
C LEU A 106 -17.88 8.03 -14.08
N ASP A 107 -17.77 8.43 -15.34
CA ASP A 107 -18.87 8.29 -16.31
C ASP A 107 -19.20 6.81 -16.56
N THR A 108 -18.18 5.95 -16.57
CA THR A 108 -18.33 4.51 -16.76
C THR A 108 -19.07 3.85 -15.58
N LEU A 109 -18.70 4.20 -14.35
CA LEU A 109 -19.34 3.69 -13.13
C LEU A 109 -20.78 4.20 -12.99
N CYS A 110 -21.01 5.50 -13.20
CA CYS A 110 -22.35 6.09 -13.20
C CYS A 110 -23.26 5.46 -14.27
N GLY A 111 -22.72 5.17 -15.46
CA GLY A 111 -23.46 4.50 -16.54
C GLY A 111 -23.93 3.08 -16.21
N GLN A 112 -23.30 2.44 -15.22
CA GLN A 112 -23.59 1.08 -14.76
C GLN A 112 -24.39 1.07 -13.45
N GLY A 113 -24.82 2.23 -12.95
CA GLY A 113 -25.61 2.36 -11.72
C GLY A 113 -24.77 2.49 -10.44
N TYR A 114 -23.45 2.57 -10.55
CA TYR A 114 -22.56 2.87 -9.44
C TYR A 114 -22.36 4.39 -9.34
N ASP A 115 -23.41 5.11 -8.92
CA ASP A 115 -23.43 6.58 -8.85
C ASP A 115 -23.18 7.13 -7.43
N SER A 116 -22.97 6.26 -6.45
CA SER A 116 -22.70 6.64 -5.06
C SER A 116 -21.62 5.76 -4.42
N ILE A 117 -20.99 6.29 -3.36
CA ILE A 117 -19.98 5.56 -2.57
C ILE A 117 -20.55 4.25 -2.00
N ASP A 118 -21.81 4.23 -1.59
CA ASP A 118 -22.43 3.03 -1.02
C ASP A 118 -22.59 1.91 -2.05
N TYR A 119 -22.89 2.24 -3.31
CA TYR A 119 -22.95 1.24 -4.39
C TYR A 119 -21.56 0.78 -4.82
N VAL A 120 -20.59 1.69 -4.86
CA VAL A 120 -19.20 1.34 -5.22
C VAL A 120 -18.53 0.50 -4.15
N THR A 121 -18.90 0.61 -2.88
CA THR A 121 -18.38 -0.29 -1.84
C THR A 121 -18.81 -1.74 -2.00
N ASP A 122 -19.91 -2.00 -2.71
CA ASP A 122 -20.42 -3.33 -3.00
C ASP A 122 -19.90 -3.91 -4.34
N ILE A 123 -19.07 -3.15 -5.07
CA ILE A 123 -18.54 -3.57 -6.36
C ILE A 123 -17.59 -4.75 -6.18
N THR A 124 -17.80 -5.82 -6.95
CA THR A 124 -16.90 -6.97 -6.95
C THR A 124 -15.82 -6.82 -8.00
N TRP A 125 -14.77 -7.63 -7.90
CA TRP A 125 -13.74 -7.71 -8.95
C TRP A 125 -14.33 -8.17 -10.29
N GLU A 126 -15.36 -9.00 -10.27
CA GLU A 126 -16.06 -9.50 -11.45
C GLU A 126 -16.82 -8.36 -12.16
N ASP A 127 -17.49 -7.50 -11.39
CA ASP A 127 -18.16 -6.31 -11.92
C ASP A 127 -17.14 -5.35 -12.55
N LEU A 128 -16.00 -5.11 -11.92
CA LEU A 128 -14.95 -4.23 -12.45
C LEU A 128 -14.41 -4.71 -13.81
N GLU A 129 -14.25 -6.03 -13.98
CA GLU A 129 -13.88 -6.63 -15.28
C GLU A 129 -14.97 -6.45 -16.32
N GLU A 130 -16.25 -6.62 -15.96
CA GLU A 130 -17.40 -6.44 -16.85
C GLU A 130 -17.55 -4.97 -17.30
N ILE A 131 -17.19 -4.03 -16.42
CA ILE A 131 -17.19 -2.59 -16.68
C ILE A 131 -15.96 -2.13 -17.50
N GLY A 132 -14.98 -3.02 -17.70
CA GLY A 132 -13.77 -2.75 -18.49
C GLY A 132 -12.68 -2.00 -17.72
N ILE A 133 -12.75 -1.96 -16.38
CA ILE A 133 -11.70 -1.43 -15.52
C ILE A 133 -10.71 -2.55 -15.24
N GLN A 134 -9.68 -2.64 -16.08
CA GLN A 134 -8.57 -3.56 -15.87
C GLN A 134 -7.43 -2.86 -15.13
N LYS A 135 -6.80 -3.57 -14.19
CA LYS A 135 -5.55 -3.09 -13.56
C LYS A 135 -4.53 -2.77 -14.66
N PRO A 136 -3.78 -1.65 -14.56
CA PRO A 136 -2.63 -1.41 -15.41
C PRO A 136 -1.56 -2.50 -15.25
#